data_AF-A0A6I4ZB42-F1
#
_entry.id   AF-A0A6I4ZB42-F1
#
_cell.length_a   1.000
_cell.length_b   1.000
_cell.length_c   1.000
_cell.angle_alpha   90.00
_cell.angle_beta   90.00
_cell.angle_gamma   90.00
#
_symmetry.space_group_name_H-M   'P 1'
#
loop_
_entity.id
_entity.type
_entity.pdbx_description
1 polymer ?
#
loop_
_entity_poly.entity_id
_entity_poly.type
_entity_poly.pdbx_seq_one_letter_code
_entity_poly.pdbx_strand_id
1 'polypeptide(L)'
;MNTGPRLILLHGGVGTGAAETMVARARLAAARVTAEAARAGGFASVVLATDDESVGKGEHYAVDHDVPGTAFSLRKRVLGLVG
;
A
#
# COMPACT_ATOMS: atom_id res chain seq x y z
N MET A 1 0.95 17.16 16.77
CA MET A 1 0.67 16.28 15.62
C MET A 1 1.54 16.75 14.47
N ASN A 2 2.29 15.86 13.82
CA ASN A 2 3.13 16.24 12.69
C ASN A 2 2.20 16.51 11.49
N THR A 3 2.09 17.76 11.05
CA THR A 3 1.15 18.22 10.00
C THR A 3 1.73 18.14 8.59
N GLY A 4 2.91 17.52 8.43
CA GLY A 4 3.56 17.38 7.14
C GLY A 4 2.78 16.48 6.16
N PRO A 5 3.20 16.45 4.88
CA PRO A 5 2.48 15.74 3.84
C PRO A 5 2.44 14.23 4.11
N ARG A 6 1.31 13.60 3.77
CA ARG A 6 1.08 12.15 3.90
C ARG A 6 1.01 11.52 2.51
N LEU A 7 1.68 10.38 2.32
CA LEU A 7 1.63 9.58 1.10
C LEU A 7 0.97 8.23 1.38
N ILE A 8 0.00 7.86 0.56
CA ILE A 8 -0.62 6.53 0.56
C ILE A 8 -0.39 5.92 -0.81
N LEU A 9 0.31 4.79 -0.85
CA LEU A 9 0.55 3.99 -2.04
C LEU A 9 -0.41 2.79 -2.00
N LEU A 10 -1.39 2.77 -2.90
CA LEU A 10 -2.30 1.64 -3.05
C LEU A 10 -1.71 0.67 -4.07
N HIS A 11 -1.14 -0.41 -3.57
CA HIS A 11 -0.74 -1.55 -4.38
C HIS A 11 -1.93 -2.51 -4.49
N GLY A 12 -2.47 -2.65 -5.70
CA GLY A 12 -3.54 -3.62 -5.98
C GLY A 12 -3.08 -5.07 -5.83
N GLY A 13 -4.01 -6.01 -5.99
CA GLY A 13 -3.74 -7.40 -5.64
C GLY A 13 -2.66 -8.11 -6.46
N VAL A 14 -2.10 -9.17 -5.88
CA VAL A 14 -1.03 -9.97 -6.52
C VAL A 14 -1.52 -10.92 -7.62
N GLY A 15 -2.83 -10.99 -7.84
CA GLY A 15 -3.47 -11.94 -8.76
C GLY A 15 -3.27 -13.40 -8.31
N THR A 16 -3.76 -14.35 -9.11
CA THR A 16 -3.62 -15.79 -8.82
C THR A 16 -2.76 -16.53 -9.84
N GLY A 17 -2.53 -15.92 -11.02
CA GLY A 17 -1.66 -16.48 -12.06
C GLY A 17 -0.19 -16.15 -11.85
N ALA A 18 0.70 -17.04 -12.30
CA ALA A 18 2.16 -16.86 -12.16
C ALA A 18 2.68 -15.55 -12.78
N ALA A 19 2.16 -15.15 -13.94
CA ALA A 19 2.51 -13.89 -14.58
C ALA A 19 2.04 -12.66 -13.79
N GLU A 20 0.82 -12.73 -13.24
CA GLU A 20 0.25 -11.67 -12.39
C GLU A 20 1.09 -11.52 -11.12
N THR A 21 1.41 -12.63 -10.46
CA THR A 21 2.25 -12.65 -9.26
C THR A 21 3.65 -12.11 -9.53
N MET A 22 4.27 -12.46 -10.66
CA MET A 22 5.58 -11.94 -11.04
C MET A 22 5.55 -10.41 -11.21
N VAL A 23 4.55 -9.88 -11.92
CA VAL A 23 4.38 -8.44 -12.12
C VAL A 23 4.07 -7.73 -10.80
N ALA A 24 3.22 -8.32 -9.96
CA ALA A 24 2.86 -7.75 -8.67
C ALA A 24 4.08 -7.64 -7.74
N ARG A 25 4.91 -8.68 -7.66
CA ARG A 25 6.18 -8.62 -6.89
C ARG A 25 7.12 -7.53 -7.38
N ALA A 26 7.27 -7.37 -8.70
CA ALA A 26 8.09 -6.30 -9.26
C ALA A 26 7.55 -4.91 -8.90
N ARG A 27 6.23 -4.71 -8.99
CA ARG A 27 5.56 -3.47 -8.59
C ARG A 27 5.68 -3.20 -7.09
N LEU A 28 5.57 -4.23 -6.26
CA LEU A 28 5.72 -4.11 -4.82
C LEU A 28 7.14 -3.68 -4.44
N ALA A 29 8.15 -4.26 -5.08
CA ALA A 29 9.54 -3.84 -4.89
C ALA A 29 9.75 -2.36 -5.26
N ALA A 30 9.22 -1.91 -6.39
CA ALA A 30 9.28 -0.49 -6.79
C ALA A 30 8.51 0.43 -5.82
N ALA A 31 7.36 -0.02 -5.32
CA ALA A 31 6.57 0.73 -4.35
C ALA A 31 7.31 0.88 -3.01
N ARG A 32 8.04 -0.15 -2.56
CA ARG A 32 8.91 -0.07 -1.37
C ARG A 32 10.01 0.98 -1.53
N VAL A 33 10.74 0.95 -2.65
CA VAL A 33 11.78 1.96 -2.96
C VAL A 33 11.18 3.37 -2.98
N THR A 34 10.00 3.52 -3.58
CA THR A 34 9.28 4.80 -3.62
C THR A 34 8.89 5.28 -2.21
N ALA A 35 8.42 4.37 -1.36
CA ALA A 35 8.04 4.68 0.01
C ALA A 35 9.23 5.15 0.84
N GLU A 36 10.38 4.48 0.70
CA GLU A 36 11.63 4.87 1.37
C GLU A 36 12.13 6.25 0.88
N ALA A 37 12.11 6.49 -0.43
CA ALA A 37 12.47 7.78 -1.00
C ALA A 37 11.55 8.92 -0.51
N ALA A 38 10.24 8.69 -0.46
CA ALA A 38 9.28 9.67 0.05
C ALA A 38 9.54 10.00 1.53
N ARG A 39 9.86 9.00 2.35
CA ARG A 39 10.27 9.24 3.75
C ARG A 39 11.51 10.09 3.84
N ALA A 40 12.55 9.75 3.08
CA ALA A 40 13.79 10.55 3.03
C ALA A 40 13.52 11.99 2.54
N GLY A 41 12.52 12.17 1.68
CA GLY A 41 12.05 13.47 1.21
C GLY A 41 11.20 14.28 2.19
N GLY A 42 10.95 13.78 3.42
CA GLY A 42 10.29 14.54 4.48
C GLY A 42 8.77 14.38 4.57
N PHE A 43 8.19 13.33 3.97
CA PHE A 43 6.79 12.99 4.22
C PHE A 43 6.59 12.62 5.70
N ALA A 44 5.57 13.20 6.33
CA ALA A 44 5.25 12.96 7.74
C ALA A 44 4.73 11.54 7.98
N SER A 45 4.07 10.94 6.99
CA SER A 45 3.72 9.52 6.99
C SER A 45 3.71 8.97 5.58
N VAL A 46 4.17 7.74 5.41
CA VAL A 46 4.07 6.99 4.16
C VAL A 46 3.46 5.63 4.47
N VAL A 47 2.36 5.28 3.81
CA VAL A 47 1.66 3.99 3.97
C VAL A 47 1.64 3.28 2.62
N LEU A 48 2.20 2.07 2.58
CA LEU A 48 2.05 1.14 1.46
C LEU A 48 0.96 0.13 1.80
N ALA A 49 -0.18 0.23 1.11
CA ALA A 49 -1.32 -0.67 1.25
C ALA A 49 -1.21 -1.78 0.19
N THR A 50 -1.16 -3.05 0.59
CA THR A 50 -0.98 -4.22 -0.30
C THR A 50 -1.65 -5.46 0.29
N ASP A 51 -2.11 -6.39 -0.54
CA ASP A 51 -2.61 -7.70 -0.10
C ASP A 51 -1.49 -8.74 0.16
N ASP A 52 -0.22 -8.38 -0.06
CA ASP A 52 0.92 -9.27 0.20
C ASP A 52 1.23 -9.29 1.71
N GLU A 53 0.81 -10.35 2.39
CA GLU A 53 1.01 -10.51 3.84
C GLU A 53 2.49 -10.51 4.27
N SER A 54 3.43 -10.77 3.35
CA SER A 54 4.87 -10.75 3.67
C SER A 54 5.38 -9.36 4.03
N VAL A 55 4.64 -8.29 3.71
CA VAL A 55 5.04 -6.93 4.09
C VAL A 55 4.82 -6.62 5.58
N GLY A 56 4.00 -7.42 6.27
CA GLY A 56 3.64 -7.21 7.66
C GLY A 56 2.76 -5.98 7.90
N LYS A 57 2.26 -5.81 9.13
CA LYS A 57 1.49 -4.62 9.56
C LYS A 57 2.39 -3.70 10.38
N GLY A 58 2.39 -2.41 10.07
CA GLY A 58 3.14 -1.39 10.82
C GLY A 58 2.79 0.02 10.38
N GLU A 59 3.47 1.02 10.95
CA GLU A 59 3.22 2.45 10.68
C GLU A 59 3.32 2.80 9.18
N HIS A 60 4.05 1.99 8.40
CA HIS A 60 4.30 2.23 6.98
C HIS A 60 3.75 1.17 6.03
N TYR A 61 3.24 0.08 6.57
CA TYR A 61 2.75 -1.04 5.79
C TYR A 61 1.37 -1.43 6.31
N ALA A 62 0.39 -1.35 5.41
CA ALA A 62 -0.97 -1.79 5.66
C ALA A 62 -1.25 -3.00 4.78
N VAL A 63 -1.67 -4.10 5.41
CA VAL A 63 -2.21 -5.21 4.64
C VAL A 63 -3.64 -4.87 4.27
N ASP A 64 -3.92 -4.81 2.97
CA ASP A 64 -5.15 -4.31 2.39
C ASP A 64 -5.76 -5.30 1.40
N HIS A 65 -6.71 -6.11 1.88
CA HIS A 65 -7.37 -7.11 1.05
C HIS A 65 -8.69 -6.58 0.47
N ASP A 66 -8.94 -6.88 -0.80
CA ASP A 66 -10.29 -6.81 -1.36
C ASP A 66 -11.13 -7.98 -0.85
N VAL A 67 -12.36 -7.70 -0.43
CA VAL A 67 -13.30 -8.74 0.01
C VAL A 67 -14.07 -9.23 -1.22
N PRO A 68 -14.01 -10.53 -1.56
CA PRO A 68 -14.75 -11.07 -2.70
C PRO A 68 -16.23 -10.71 -2.66
N GLY A 69 -16.78 -10.30 -3.81
CA GLY A 69 -18.19 -9.92 -3.93
C GLY A 69 -18.54 -8.52 -3.40
N THR A 70 -17.58 -7.77 -2.86
CA THR A 70 -17.79 -6.37 -2.44
C THR A 70 -17.34 -5.40 -3.52
N ALA A 71 -18.11 -4.33 -3.73
CA ALA A 71 -17.71 -3.26 -4.64
C ALA A 71 -16.52 -2.48 -4.06
N PHE A 72 -15.47 -2.29 -4.88
CA PHE A 72 -14.31 -1.50 -4.49
C PHE A 72 -14.70 -0.06 -4.17
N SER A 73 -14.21 0.47 -3.04
CA SER A 73 -14.46 1.85 -2.64
C SER A 73 -13.16 2.53 -2.20
N LEU A 74 -12.56 3.27 -3.13
CA LEU A 74 -11.33 4.04 -2.88
C LEU A 74 -11.46 4.96 -1.67
N ARG A 75 -12.60 5.67 -1.55
CA ARG A 75 -12.85 6.60 -0.45
C ARG A 75 -12.84 5.89 0.91
N LYS A 76 -13.59 4.79 1.05
CA LYS A 76 -13.63 4.03 2.32
C LYS A 76 -12.24 3.48 2.67
N ARG A 77 -11.51 3.02 1.65
CA ARG A 77 -10.16 2.49 1.81
C ARG A 77 -9.20 3.53 2.34
N VAL A 78 -9.13 4.67 1.66
CA VAL A 78 -8.28 5.79 2.08
C VAL A 78 -8.65 6.21 3.50
N LEU A 79 -9.93 6.46 3.80
CA LEU A 79 -10.36 6.87 5.15
C LEU A 79 -9.95 5.88 6.26
N GLY A 80 -9.97 4.58 5.98
CA GLY A 80 -9.48 3.56 6.92
C GLY A 80 -7.97 3.61 7.16
N LEU A 81 -7.19 4.12 6.20
CA LEU A 81 -5.73 4.24 6.26
C LEU A 81 -5.25 5.58 6.83
N VAL A 82 -6.04 6.66 6.71
CA VAL A 82 -5.64 8.01 7.18
C VAL A 82 -6.02 8.30 8.63
N GLY A 83 -6.75 7.38 9.29
CA GLY A 83 -7.30 7.48 10.65
C GLY A 83 -6.49 8.32 11.63
#